data_AF-A0A389MLJ1-F1
#
_entry.id   AF-A0A389MLJ1-F1
#
_cell.length_a   1.000
_cell.length_b   1.000
_cell.length_c   1.000
_cell.angle_alpha   90.00
_cell.angle_beta   90.00
_cell.angle_gamma   90.00
#
_symmetry.space_group_name_H-M   'P 1'
#
loop_
_entity.id
_entity.type
_entity.pdbx_description
1 polymer ?
#
loop_
_entity_poly.entity_id
_entity_poly.type
_entity_poly.pdbx_seq_one_letter_code
_entity_poly.pdbx_strand_id
1 'polypeptide(L)' 'MTVEEVRERLRARIDKAGGHTAFARENRVSPVYVHDALAGRRAPGPAILRALGLTKTTSVEYREAANG' A
#
# COMPACT_ATOMS: atom_id res chain seq x y z
N MET A 1 1.14 -4.81 10.80
CA MET A 1 1.16 -3.56 10.04
C MET A 1 -0.23 -3.31 9.46
N THR A 2 -0.89 -2.26 9.92
CA THR A 2 -2.22 -1.83 9.47
C THR A 2 -2.13 -1.08 8.14
N VAL A 3 -3.28 -0.81 7.53
CA VAL A 3 -3.35 0.02 6.32
C VAL A 3 -2.92 1.46 6.62
N GLU A 4 -3.19 1.97 7.82
CA GLU A 4 -2.77 3.30 8.25
C GLU A 4 -1.26 3.42 8.38
N GLU A 5 -0.58 2.43 9.00
CA GLU A 5 0.88 2.40 9.06
C GLU A 5 1.52 2.40 7.66
N VAL A 6 0.89 1.72 6.68
CA VAL A 6 1.34 1.76 5.28
C VAL A 6 1.19 3.16 4.68
N ARG A 7 0.09 3.87 4.98
CA ARG A 7 -0.16 5.24 4.51
C ARG A 7 0.84 6.22 5.11
N GLU A 8 1.21 6.07 6.37
CA GLU A 8 2.24 6.89 7.01
C GLU A 8 3.61 6.70 6.35
N ARG A 9 3.99 5.45 6.09
CA ARG A 9 5.22 5.14 5.33
C ARG A 9 5.17 5.71 3.92
N LEU A 10 4.02 5.63 3.25
CA LEU A 10 3.81 6.25 1.95
C LEU A 10 4.02 7.77 2.01
N ARG A 11 3.46 8.44 3.02
CA ARG A 11 3.60 9.89 3.20
C ARG A 11 5.05 10.29 3.46
N ALA A 12 5.77 9.55 4.30
CA ALA A 12 7.19 9.78 4.55
C ALA A 12 8.04 9.58 3.27
N ARG A 13 7.72 8.58 2.44
CA ARG A 13 8.46 8.35 1.18
C ARG A 13 8.16 9.41 0.12
N ILE A 14 6.92 9.90 0.09
CA ILE A 14 6.49 11.00 -0.76
C ILE A 14 7.20 12.30 -0.39
N ASP A 15 7.29 12.59 0.90
CA ASP A 15 8.02 13.76 1.41
C ASP A 15 9.50 13.72 0.98
N LYS A 16 10.17 12.58 1.20
CA LYS A 16 11.55 12.34 0.75
C LYS A 16 11.75 12.45 -0.76
N ALA A 17 10.74 12.12 -1.56
CA ALA A 17 10.79 12.23 -3.02
C ALA A 17 10.54 13.66 -3.52
N GLY A 18 10.20 14.62 -2.64
CA GLY A 18 9.84 15.99 -3.03
C GLY A 18 8.40 16.13 -3.53
N GLY A 19 7.52 15.21 -3.13
CA GLY A 19 6.08 15.26 -3.42
C GLY A 19 5.54 14.04 -4.16
N HIS A 20 4.22 13.92 -4.17
CA HIS A 20 3.51 12.74 -4.66
C HIS A 20 3.71 12.48 -6.16
N THR A 21 3.81 13.51 -7.00
CA THR A 21 4.10 13.39 -8.44
C THR A 21 5.51 12.91 -8.69
N ALA A 22 6.49 13.38 -7.91
CA ALA A 22 7.87 12.94 -8.01
C ALA A 22 8.02 11.47 -7.60
N PHE A 23 7.41 11.08 -6.46
CA PHE A 23 7.32 9.69 -6.02
C PHE A 23 6.69 8.78 -7.08
N ALA A 24 5.56 9.22 -7.65
CA ALA A 24 4.83 8.49 -8.68
C ALA A 24 5.71 8.25 -9.93
N ARG A 25 6.43 9.28 -10.38
CA ARG A 25 7.37 9.18 -11.51
C ARG A 25 8.53 8.24 -11.22
N GLU A 26 9.16 8.36 -10.06
CA GLU A 26 10.29 7.52 -9.62
C GLU A 26 9.91 6.03 -9.60
N ASN A 27 8.71 5.72 -9.13
CA ASN A 27 8.25 4.35 -8.93
C ASN A 27 7.35 3.83 -10.07
N ARG A 28 7.17 4.60 -11.15
CA ARG A 28 6.29 4.28 -12.28
C ARG A 28 4.87 3.90 -11.85
N VAL A 29 4.34 4.63 -10.87
CA VAL A 29 2.97 4.49 -10.36
C VAL A 29 2.14 5.67 -10.85
N SER A 30 0.84 5.48 -11.12
CA SER A 30 -0.05 6.59 -11.46
C SER A 30 -0.11 7.62 -10.31
N PRO A 31 0.11 8.92 -10.57
CA PRO A 31 -0.04 9.98 -9.56
C PRO A 31 -1.44 10.01 -8.94
N VAL A 32 -2.48 9.74 -9.73
CA VAL A 32 -3.87 9.63 -9.26
C VAL A 32 -4.00 8.47 -8.28
N TYR A 33 -3.38 7.34 -8.57
CA TYR A 33 -3.44 6.19 -7.68
C TYR A 33 -2.70 6.44 -6.36
N VAL A 34 -1.55 7.11 -6.41
CA VAL A 34 -0.82 7.53 -5.20
C VAL A 34 -1.68 8.48 -4.36
N HIS A 35 -2.35 9.44 -4.99
CA HIS A 35 -3.27 10.35 -4.32
C HIS A 35 -4.47 9.62 -3.70
N ASP A 36 -5.12 8.70 -4.42
CA ASP A 36 -6.24 7.90 -3.90
C ASP A 36 -5.83 6.99 -2.74
N ALA A 37 -4.63 6.43 -2.83
CA ALA A 37 -4.04 5.60 -1.78
C ALA A 37 -3.63 6.42 -0.55
N LEU A 38 -3.34 7.71 -0.69
CA LEU A 38 -3.18 8.61 0.45
C LEU A 38 -4.53 9.01 1.05
N ALA A 39 -5.49 9.38 0.21
CA ALA A 39 -6.77 9.97 0.59
C ALA A 39 -7.84 9.00 1.15
N GLY A 40 -7.48 7.78 1.53
CA GLY A 40 -8.43 6.78 2.03
C GLY A 40 -9.13 5.98 0.94
N ARG A 41 -9.37 6.60 -0.23
CA ARG A 41 -10.27 6.10 -1.30
C ARG A 41 -9.90 4.73 -1.85
N ARG A 42 -8.60 4.41 -1.88
CA ARG A 42 -8.11 3.09 -2.27
C ARG A 42 -7.11 2.57 -1.24
N ALA A 43 -7.08 1.25 -1.06
CA ALA A 43 -6.02 0.62 -0.28
C ALA A 43 -4.69 0.63 -1.08
N PRO A 44 -3.53 0.74 -0.40
CA PRO A 44 -2.23 0.53 -1.02
C PRO A 44 -2.13 -0.89 -1.56
N GLY A 45 -2.03 -1.01 -2.87
CA GLY A 45 -1.96 -2.27 -3.61
C GLY A 45 -0.52 -2.60 -4.02
N PRO A 46 -0.32 -3.66 -4.83
CA PRO A 46 0.99 -4.23 -5.09
C PRO A 46 2.03 -3.24 -5.65
N ALA A 47 1.63 -2.28 -6.48
CA ALA A 47 2.55 -1.28 -7.02
C ALA A 47 3.10 -0.35 -5.94
N ILE A 48 2.24 0.15 -5.06
CA ILE A 48 2.62 1.04 -3.95
C ILE A 48 3.42 0.24 -2.90
N LEU A 49 2.98 -0.97 -2.58
CA LEU A 49 3.69 -1.82 -1.62
C LEU A 49 5.11 -2.12 -2.10
N ARG A 50 5.31 -2.49 -3.38
CA ARG A 50 6.65 -2.69 -3.95
C ARG A 50 7.52 -1.42 -3.87
N ALA A 51 6.96 -0.24 -4.16
CA ALA A 51 7.66 1.03 -4.03
C ALA A 51 8.10 1.35 -2.59
N LEU A 52 7.42 0.76 -1.61
CA LEU A 52 7.75 0.86 -0.18
C LEU A 52 8.62 -0.30 0.33
N GLY A 53 9.00 -1.25 -0.53
CA GLY A 53 9.72 -2.47 -0.11
C GLY A 53 8.86 -3.42 0.72
N LEU A 54 7.54 -3.40 0.50
CA LEU A 54 6.55 -4.17 1.24
C LEU A 54 5.84 -5.18 0.34
N THR A 55 5.36 -6.24 0.97
CA THR A 55 4.47 -7.24 0.36
C THR A 55 3.27 -7.44 1.27
N LYS A 56 2.08 -7.64 0.67
CA LYS A 56 0.88 -8.03 1.41
C LYS A 56 0.66 -9.53 1.24
N THR A 57 0.55 -10.23 2.36
CA THR A 57 0.20 -11.66 2.39
C THR A 57 -1.14 -11.81 3.09
N THR A 58 -1.99 -12.70 2.57
CA THR A 58 -3.22 -13.14 3.24
C THR A 58 -3.11 -14.64 3.43
N SER A 59 -3.13 -15.10 4.68
CA SER A 59 -3.15 -16.52 5.01
C SER A 59 -4.58 -16.93 5.38
N VAL A 60 -5.07 -18.01 4.79
CA VAL A 60 -6.35 -18.64 5.12
C VAL A 60 -6.04 -20.00 5.73
N GLU A 61 -6.56 -20.26 6.92
CA GLU A 61 -6.46 -21.56 7.60
C GLU A 61 -7.83 -22.25 7.54
N TYR A 62 -7.85 -23.49 7.09
CA TYR A 62 -9.05 -24.34 7.09
C TYR A 62 -8.95 -25.30 8.28
N ARG A 63 -10.06 -25.47 9.02
CA ARG A 63 -10.20 -26.48 10.08
C ARG A 63 -11.41 -27.34 9.79
N GLU A 64 -11.36 -28.58 10.27
CA GLU A 64 -12.49 -29.51 10.16
C GLU A 64 -13.72 -28.93 10.88
N ALA A 65 -14.85 -28.93 10.20
CA ALA A 65 -16.14 -28.74 10.85
C ALA A 65 -16.48 -30.04 11.56
N ALA A 66 -16.61 -30.00 12.88
CA ALA A 66 -17.11 -31.14 13.65
C ALA A 66 -18.55 -31.43 13.19
N ASN A 67 -18.71 -32.42 12.31
CA ASN A 67 -20.01 -32.98 11.98
C ASN A 67 -20.29 -34.09 12.99
N GLY A 68 -21.21 -33.82 13.92
CA GLY A 68 -21.80 -34.82 14.81
C GLY A 68 -22.93 -35.58 14.14
#